data_AF-A0A7Y4ZNA6-F1
#
_entry.id   AF-A0A7Y4ZNA6-F1
#
_cell.length_a   1.000
_cell.length_b   1.000
_cell.length_c   1.000
_cell.angle_alpha   90.00
_cell.angle_beta   90.00
_cell.angle_gamma   90.00
#
_symmetry.space_group_name_H-M   'P 1'
#
loop_
_entity.id
_entity.type
_entity.pdbx_description
1 polymer ?
#
loop_
_entity_poly.entity_id
_entity_poly.type
_entity_poly.pdbx_seq_one_letter_code
_entity_poly.pdbx_strand_id
1 'polypeptide(L)'
;MRIRPAVLFLTLASCAGAPGTPAGTVAPPPATPSVRAAGPSGPDVAPVPTAPAEVGGAPAGKLTLDQARRYMLELVNRDRKSQGLGPVALEPGPATVAAQRHADDMLRLGFLGHWGSDGSVPEQRHTEAGGVDMVLENALCMTDEVRRTLDGHLLLDRAEIDRAERMFFDEVPPNDGHRKNILRPQHTHVGIGIALPVRTPTEIPVPCFVQEFTDHYATYEPLSKTAAPRQLVHLAATLDPRMTPGGFGIARVDLPKPLPPTELNRRRSYPVPAPYQNYWPAGFKTPVVVQVSGTTMRVDLPLGDEPGLYEISTWAKPASGAGEYRMIGLRTVRVER
;
A
#
# COMPACT_ATOMS: atom_id res chain seq x y z
N MET A 1 -30.54 2.79 -44.11
CA MET A 1 -29.14 2.56 -43.70
C MET A 1 -29.09 2.71 -42.18
N ARG A 2 -29.16 1.59 -41.45
CA ARG A 2 -29.30 1.57 -39.97
C ARG A 2 -27.93 1.38 -39.34
N ILE A 3 -27.52 2.30 -38.48
CA ILE A 3 -26.29 2.23 -37.70
C ILE A 3 -26.56 1.36 -36.46
N ARG A 4 -25.76 0.30 -36.26
CA ARG A 4 -25.72 -0.51 -35.04
C ARG A 4 -24.60 0.02 -34.13
N PRO A 5 -24.79 0.15 -32.80
CA PRO A 5 -23.70 0.43 -31.90
C PRO A 5 -22.92 -0.86 -31.63
N ALA A 6 -21.59 -0.75 -31.65
CA ALA A 6 -20.68 -1.83 -31.29
C ALA A 6 -20.64 -1.99 -29.77
N VAL A 7 -21.00 -3.19 -29.31
CA VAL A 7 -20.83 -3.63 -27.92
C VAL A 7 -19.41 -4.16 -27.78
N LEU A 8 -18.59 -3.52 -26.96
CA LEU A 8 -17.24 -3.96 -26.63
C LEU A 8 -17.32 -5.04 -25.55
N PHE A 9 -17.00 -6.28 -25.91
CA PHE A 9 -16.94 -7.41 -24.99
C PHE A 9 -15.65 -7.39 -24.18
N LEU A 10 -15.76 -7.29 -22.85
CA LEU A 10 -14.65 -7.53 -21.93
C LEU A 10 -14.66 -9.02 -21.55
N THR A 11 -13.62 -9.74 -21.94
CA THR A 11 -13.42 -11.15 -21.56
C THR A 11 -12.82 -11.24 -20.16
N LEU A 12 -13.52 -11.96 -19.28
CA LEU A 12 -13.18 -12.17 -17.87
C LEU A 12 -12.97 -13.67 -17.63
N ALA A 13 -11.87 -14.05 -16.99
CA ALA A 13 -11.54 -15.43 -16.65
C ALA A 13 -11.23 -15.57 -15.16
N SER A 14 -11.59 -16.73 -14.63
CA SER A 14 -11.93 -16.97 -13.23
C SER A 14 -10.88 -17.72 -12.43
N CYS A 15 -10.82 -17.46 -11.11
CA CYS A 15 -10.31 -18.39 -10.11
C CYS A 15 -11.27 -18.42 -8.89
N ALA A 16 -11.86 -19.59 -8.62
CA ALA A 16 -12.80 -19.85 -7.53
C ALA A 16 -12.12 -20.57 -6.35
N GLY A 17 -12.54 -20.25 -5.12
CA GLY A 17 -12.22 -20.98 -3.89
C GLY A 17 -13.50 -21.28 -3.11
N ALA A 18 -13.61 -22.51 -2.60
CA ALA A 18 -14.77 -23.07 -1.89
C ALA A 18 -14.69 -22.86 -0.35
N PRO A 19 -15.80 -23.06 0.41
CA PRO A 19 -16.15 -22.24 1.59
C PRO A 19 -15.84 -22.88 2.96
N GLY A 20 -15.70 -22.03 3.99
CA GLY A 20 -15.71 -22.40 5.40
C GLY A 20 -16.94 -21.85 6.14
N THR A 21 -17.65 -22.70 6.89
CA THR A 21 -18.80 -22.39 7.75
C THR A 21 -18.34 -22.15 9.23
N PRO A 22 -19.19 -21.59 10.12
CA PRO A 22 -18.76 -20.64 11.15
C PRO A 22 -18.77 -21.25 12.57
N ALA A 23 -18.04 -20.63 13.50
CA ALA A 23 -18.12 -20.97 14.92
C ALA A 23 -18.22 -19.72 15.81
N GLY A 24 -19.41 -19.57 16.42
CA GLY A 24 -19.57 -19.58 17.88
C GLY A 24 -18.96 -18.46 18.71
N THR A 25 -19.81 -17.50 19.07
CA THR A 25 -19.64 -16.46 20.08
C THR A 25 -19.48 -17.01 21.51
N VAL A 26 -18.55 -16.48 22.31
CA VAL A 26 -18.59 -16.53 23.79
C VAL A 26 -18.10 -15.19 24.37
N ALA A 27 -18.88 -14.65 25.31
CA ALA A 27 -18.75 -13.34 25.97
C ALA A 27 -17.73 -13.34 27.15
N PRO A 28 -17.24 -12.16 27.59
CA PRO A 28 -16.17 -12.04 28.59
C PRO A 28 -16.69 -11.92 30.04
N PRO A 29 -15.87 -12.27 31.07
CA PRO A 29 -16.14 -11.94 32.47
C PRO A 29 -15.46 -10.61 32.92
N PRO A 30 -15.83 -10.07 34.10
CA PRO A 30 -16.06 -8.64 34.30
C PRO A 30 -14.92 -7.86 34.98
N ALA A 31 -15.02 -6.53 34.87
CA ALA A 31 -14.15 -5.52 35.50
C ALA A 31 -14.59 -5.13 36.93
N THR A 32 -13.64 -4.62 37.74
CA THR A 32 -13.82 -3.62 38.81
C THR A 32 -12.47 -3.29 39.46
N PRO A 33 -12.30 -2.20 40.26
CA PRO A 33 -12.90 -0.86 40.15
C PRO A 33 -11.86 0.29 40.21
N SER A 34 -12.36 1.48 39.90
CA SER A 34 -11.69 2.79 39.93
C SER A 34 -11.39 3.28 41.35
N VAL A 35 -10.26 3.98 41.52
CA VAL A 35 -10.00 4.89 42.65
C VAL A 35 -9.70 6.29 42.09
N ARG A 36 -10.34 7.29 42.69
CA ARG A 36 -10.34 8.70 42.33
C ARG A 36 -9.73 9.52 43.48
N ALA A 37 -8.83 10.45 43.19
CA ALA A 37 -8.50 11.61 44.04
C ALA A 37 -7.79 12.65 43.13
N ALA A 38 -8.42 13.78 42.77
CA ALA A 38 -8.47 15.08 43.47
C ALA A 38 -7.14 15.88 43.41
N GLY A 39 -7.14 16.99 42.65
CA GLY A 39 -6.02 17.94 42.47
C GLY A 39 -5.80 18.88 43.68
N PRO A 40 -4.92 19.90 43.58
CA PRO A 40 -5.33 21.17 42.95
C PRO A 40 -4.23 22.03 42.24
N SER A 41 -4.70 23.12 41.63
CA SER A 41 -4.08 24.46 41.38
C SER A 41 -3.07 24.69 40.24
N GLY A 42 -3.50 25.48 39.24
CA GLY A 42 -2.63 26.34 38.41
C GLY A 42 -2.44 27.73 39.05
N PRO A 43 -1.90 28.78 38.38
CA PRO A 43 -1.75 28.92 36.92
C PRO A 43 -0.34 29.34 36.45
N ASP A 44 0.01 29.05 35.19
CA ASP A 44 0.85 29.95 34.41
C ASP A 44 0.48 29.84 32.93
N VAL A 45 0.16 30.97 32.31
CA VAL A 45 -0.40 31.06 30.95
C VAL A 45 0.75 31.35 30.00
N ALA A 46 1.27 30.30 29.36
CA ALA A 46 2.15 30.44 28.20
C ALA A 46 1.30 30.68 26.93
N PRO A 47 1.78 31.51 25.98
CA PRO A 47 1.00 31.92 24.83
C PRO A 47 0.84 30.77 23.82
N VAL A 48 -0.39 30.58 23.35
CA VAL A 48 -0.76 29.63 22.31
C VAL A 48 -0.06 30.02 20.99
N PRO A 49 0.58 29.08 20.25
CA PRO A 49 1.08 29.36 18.91
C PRO A 49 -0.11 29.60 17.98
N THR A 50 -0.17 30.77 17.38
CA THR A 50 -1.10 31.11 16.29
C THR A 50 -0.99 30.09 15.16
N ALA A 51 -2.11 29.44 14.84
CA ALA A 51 -2.26 28.59 13.67
C ALA A 51 -1.96 29.39 12.37
N PRO A 52 -1.39 28.76 11.32
CA PRO A 52 -1.24 29.41 10.04
C PRO A 52 -2.62 29.67 9.42
N ALA A 53 -2.76 30.83 8.79
CA ALA A 53 -3.97 31.29 8.12
C ALA A 53 -4.52 30.27 7.10
N GLU A 54 -5.84 30.11 7.09
CA GLU A 54 -6.57 29.31 6.11
C GLU A 54 -6.31 29.82 4.69
N VAL A 55 -5.79 28.94 3.84
CA VAL A 55 -5.71 29.14 2.39
C VAL A 55 -7.11 28.94 1.81
N GLY A 56 -7.51 29.87 0.93
CA GLY A 56 -8.88 30.05 0.43
C GLY A 56 -9.66 28.78 0.12
N GLY A 57 -10.89 28.74 0.62
CA GLY A 57 -11.82 27.63 0.43
C GLY A 57 -12.10 27.36 -1.05
N ALA A 58 -12.01 26.08 -1.43
CA ALA A 58 -12.42 25.60 -2.74
C ALA A 58 -13.87 26.07 -3.06
N PRO A 59 -14.19 26.35 -4.33
CA PRO A 59 -15.56 26.70 -4.73
C PRO A 59 -16.53 25.62 -4.22
N ALA A 60 -17.67 26.05 -3.69
CA ALA A 60 -18.63 25.18 -3.00
C ALA A 60 -18.93 23.90 -3.81
N GLY A 61 -18.49 22.75 -3.30
CA GLY A 61 -18.71 21.42 -3.90
C GLY A 61 -17.46 20.74 -4.47
N LYS A 62 -16.39 21.48 -4.77
CA LYS A 62 -15.11 20.90 -5.20
C LYS A 62 -14.19 20.63 -4.01
N LEU A 63 -13.41 19.56 -4.09
CA LEU A 63 -12.42 19.18 -3.07
C LEU A 63 -11.00 19.47 -3.56
N THR A 64 -10.18 20.06 -2.70
CA THR A 64 -8.72 20.07 -2.89
C THR A 64 -8.17 18.64 -2.83
N LEU A 65 -6.93 18.42 -3.27
CA LEU A 65 -6.30 17.09 -3.21
C LEU A 65 -6.35 16.46 -1.81
N ASP A 66 -6.02 17.21 -0.76
CA ASP A 66 -6.05 16.69 0.61
C ASP A 66 -7.47 16.37 1.09
N GLN A 67 -8.45 17.21 0.72
CA GLN A 67 -9.85 16.93 1.00
C GLN A 67 -10.34 15.69 0.24
N ALA A 68 -9.92 15.51 -1.00
CA ALA A 68 -10.25 14.36 -1.84
C ALA A 68 -9.65 13.06 -1.27
N ARG A 69 -8.41 13.08 -0.79
CA ARG A 69 -7.78 11.93 -0.11
C ARG A 69 -8.53 11.54 1.16
N ARG A 70 -8.89 12.51 2.01
CA ARG A 70 -9.70 12.25 3.22
C ARG A 70 -11.07 11.70 2.85
N TYR A 71 -11.71 12.25 1.81
CA TYR A 71 -12.99 11.75 1.36
C TYR A 71 -12.89 10.31 0.81
N MET A 72 -11.86 9.98 0.03
CA MET A 72 -11.60 8.61 -0.41
C MET A 72 -11.41 7.66 0.78
N LEU A 73 -10.64 8.07 1.80
CA LEU A 73 -10.49 7.30 3.05
C LEU A 73 -11.83 7.05 3.75
N GLU A 74 -12.72 8.04 3.81
CA GLU A 74 -14.06 7.88 4.38
C GLU A 74 -14.86 6.82 3.65
N LEU A 75 -14.78 6.77 2.31
CA LEU A 75 -15.46 5.76 1.50
C LEU A 75 -14.88 4.35 1.72
N VAL A 76 -13.55 4.21 1.67
CA VAL A 76 -12.85 2.95 1.99
C VAL A 76 -13.25 2.43 3.37
N ASN A 77 -13.28 3.31 4.38
CA ASN A 77 -13.65 2.92 5.74
C ASN A 77 -15.14 2.66 5.92
N ARG A 78 -16.03 3.33 5.16
CA ARG A 78 -17.46 2.96 5.08
C ARG A 78 -17.59 1.52 4.57
N ASP A 79 -16.86 1.19 3.52
CA ASP A 79 -16.94 -0.11 2.86
C ASP A 79 -16.37 -1.22 3.72
N ARG A 80 -15.21 -1.00 4.37
CA ARG A 80 -14.66 -1.89 5.41
C ARG A 80 -15.62 -2.10 6.57
N LYS A 81 -16.23 -1.03 7.09
CA LYS A 81 -17.22 -1.10 8.18
C LYS A 81 -18.47 -1.89 7.76
N SER A 82 -18.92 -1.76 6.51
CA SER A 82 -20.06 -2.53 5.98
C SER A 82 -19.82 -4.04 6.01
N GLN A 83 -18.55 -4.46 6.01
CA GLN A 83 -18.13 -5.86 6.08
C GLN A 83 -17.59 -6.26 7.47
N GLY A 84 -17.83 -5.43 8.50
CA GLY A 84 -17.43 -5.73 9.88
C GLY A 84 -15.94 -5.59 10.17
N LEU A 85 -15.17 -4.91 9.30
CA LEU A 85 -13.74 -4.68 9.50
C LEU A 85 -13.47 -3.33 10.20
N GLY A 86 -12.34 -3.28 10.90
CA GLY A 86 -11.81 -2.03 11.47
C GLY A 86 -11.34 -1.05 10.39
N PRO A 87 -11.36 0.26 10.69
CA PRO A 87 -10.89 1.27 9.75
C PRO A 87 -9.37 1.20 9.56
N VAL A 88 -8.91 1.67 8.39
CA VAL A 88 -7.52 2.03 8.13
C VAL A 88 -7.32 3.52 8.33
N ALA A 89 -6.09 3.94 8.63
CA ALA A 89 -5.71 5.35 8.71
C ALA A 89 -5.08 5.84 7.40
N LEU A 90 -5.26 7.11 7.06
CA LEU A 90 -4.56 7.73 5.93
C LEU A 90 -3.09 7.93 6.31
N GLU A 91 -2.18 7.43 5.47
CA GLU A 91 -0.74 7.59 5.63
C GLU A 91 -0.22 8.68 4.68
N PRO A 92 0.11 9.89 5.16
CA PRO A 92 0.62 10.97 4.29
C PRO A 92 2.09 10.75 3.84
N GLY A 93 2.74 9.72 4.37
CA GLY A 93 4.16 9.41 4.16
C GLY A 93 4.42 8.58 2.89
N PRO A 94 5.35 7.61 2.96
CA PRO A 94 5.82 6.86 1.80
C PRO A 94 4.71 6.25 0.93
N ALA A 95 3.65 5.69 1.53
CA ALA A 95 2.55 5.11 0.77
C ALA A 95 1.85 6.15 -0.12
N THR A 96 1.54 7.34 0.39
CA THR A 96 0.91 8.41 -0.43
C THR A 96 1.86 8.97 -1.48
N VAL A 97 3.16 9.06 -1.18
CA VAL A 97 4.17 9.51 -2.16
C VAL A 97 4.30 8.52 -3.31
N ALA A 98 4.35 7.21 -3.01
CA ALA A 98 4.39 6.15 -4.01
C ALA A 98 3.09 6.12 -4.86
N ALA A 99 1.94 6.18 -4.20
CA ALA A 99 0.63 6.23 -4.86
C ALA A 99 0.51 7.44 -5.80
N GLN A 100 0.93 8.62 -5.34
CA GLN A 100 0.86 9.85 -6.14
C GLN A 100 1.76 9.77 -7.37
N ARG A 101 3.01 9.33 -7.20
CA ARG A 101 3.93 9.13 -8.33
C ARG A 101 3.33 8.21 -9.38
N HIS A 102 2.67 7.13 -8.97
CA HIS A 102 2.08 6.18 -9.91
C HIS A 102 0.81 6.72 -10.58
N ALA A 103 -0.06 7.41 -9.84
CA ALA A 103 -1.23 8.09 -10.40
C ALA A 103 -0.83 9.12 -11.47
N ASP A 104 0.20 9.91 -11.18
CA ASP A 104 0.76 10.90 -12.11
C ASP A 104 1.35 10.24 -13.36
N ASP A 105 2.05 9.11 -13.20
CA ASP A 105 2.66 8.38 -14.31
C ASP A 105 1.60 7.77 -15.25
N MET A 106 0.63 7.07 -14.67
CA MET A 106 -0.51 6.50 -15.38
C MET A 106 -1.28 7.56 -16.16
N LEU A 107 -1.59 8.70 -15.52
CA LEU A 107 -2.32 9.79 -16.17
C LEU A 107 -1.52 10.43 -17.31
N ARG A 108 -0.24 10.74 -17.06
CA ARG A 108 0.64 11.41 -18.03
C ARG A 108 0.81 10.60 -19.31
N LEU A 109 0.74 9.27 -19.21
CA LEU A 109 1.01 8.34 -20.31
C LEU A 109 -0.23 7.58 -20.81
N GLY A 110 -1.38 7.74 -20.15
CA GLY A 110 -2.64 7.12 -20.57
C GLY A 110 -2.66 5.59 -20.43
N PHE A 111 -2.10 5.04 -19.35
CA PHE A 111 -2.10 3.59 -19.10
C PHE A 111 -2.68 3.22 -17.73
N LEU A 112 -3.11 1.97 -17.59
CA LEU A 112 -3.52 1.37 -16.32
C LEU A 112 -2.78 0.05 -16.12
N GLY A 113 -2.09 -0.06 -14.99
CA GLY A 113 -1.41 -1.28 -14.55
C GLY A 113 -0.56 -1.02 -13.31
N HIS A 114 -0.07 -2.09 -12.68
CA HIS A 114 0.72 -1.98 -11.45
C HIS A 114 2.18 -1.55 -11.68
N TRP A 115 2.70 -1.78 -12.89
CA TRP A 115 4.05 -1.35 -13.26
C TRP A 115 4.04 0.12 -13.65
N GLY A 116 5.01 0.87 -13.15
CA GLY A 116 5.33 2.20 -13.65
C GLY A 116 6.03 2.12 -15.02
N SER A 117 6.02 3.24 -15.74
CA SER A 117 6.73 3.39 -17.02
C SER A 117 8.25 3.32 -16.91
N ASP A 118 8.79 3.39 -15.70
CA ASP A 118 10.19 3.11 -15.37
C ASP A 118 10.46 1.63 -15.05
N GLY A 119 9.43 0.79 -15.04
CA GLY A 119 9.50 -0.64 -14.72
C GLY A 119 9.32 -0.99 -13.25
N SER A 120 9.13 0.01 -12.37
CA SER A 120 8.92 -0.22 -10.94
C SER A 120 7.56 -0.89 -10.63
N VAL A 121 7.51 -1.73 -9.61
CA VAL A 121 6.28 -2.29 -9.02
C VAL A 121 5.95 -1.58 -7.69
N PRO A 122 4.75 -1.74 -7.11
CA PRO A 122 4.31 -1.00 -5.91
C PRO A 122 5.32 -1.01 -4.75
N GLU A 123 5.87 -2.18 -4.41
CA GLU A 123 6.80 -2.31 -3.28
C GLU A 123 8.14 -1.60 -3.54
N GLN A 124 8.55 -1.51 -4.81
CA GLN A 124 9.73 -0.75 -5.21
C GLN A 124 9.48 0.74 -5.08
N ARG A 125 8.34 1.25 -5.58
CA ARG A 125 7.96 2.66 -5.41
C ARG A 125 7.81 3.04 -3.95
N HIS A 126 7.22 2.16 -3.15
CA HIS A 126 7.08 2.33 -1.70
C HIS A 126 8.44 2.44 -1.02
N THR A 127 9.37 1.51 -1.28
CA THR A 127 10.73 1.59 -0.74
C THR A 127 11.46 2.87 -1.19
N GLU A 128 11.36 3.23 -2.47
CA GLU A 128 12.00 4.44 -3.01
C GLU A 128 11.49 5.72 -2.34
N ALA A 129 10.21 5.74 -1.95
CA ALA A 129 9.59 6.78 -1.14
C ALA A 129 9.94 6.74 0.36
N GLY A 130 10.75 5.77 0.79
CA GLY A 130 11.18 5.59 2.19
C GLY A 130 10.31 4.61 3.00
N GLY A 131 9.40 3.90 2.34
CA GLY A 131 8.51 2.91 2.93
C GLY A 131 9.23 1.63 3.32
N VAL A 132 8.70 0.94 4.32
CA VAL A 132 9.33 -0.25 4.92
C VAL A 132 8.36 -1.42 5.09
N ASP A 133 7.07 -1.13 5.15
CA ASP A 133 5.99 -2.10 5.31
C ASP A 133 5.65 -2.80 4.00
N MET A 134 4.95 -3.92 4.11
CA MET A 134 4.32 -4.56 2.97
C MET A 134 3.21 -3.66 2.44
N VAL A 135 3.14 -3.51 1.12
CA VAL A 135 2.15 -2.68 0.43
C VAL A 135 1.35 -3.49 -0.59
N LEU A 136 0.06 -3.19 -0.74
CA LEU A 136 -0.80 -3.76 -1.78
C LEU A 136 -1.61 -2.65 -2.48
N GLU A 137 -1.60 -2.67 -3.81
CA GLU A 137 -2.12 -1.56 -4.62
C GLU A 137 -3.51 -1.85 -5.20
N ASN A 138 -4.40 -0.86 -5.14
CA ASN A 138 -5.49 -0.71 -6.11
C ASN A 138 -5.20 0.48 -7.03
N ALA A 139 -5.46 0.32 -8.32
CA ALA A 139 -5.21 1.37 -9.32
C ALA A 139 -6.37 1.48 -10.31
N LEU A 140 -6.71 2.72 -10.67
CA LEU A 140 -7.74 3.05 -11.65
C LEU A 140 -7.27 4.23 -12.50
N CYS A 141 -7.25 4.04 -13.81
CA CYS A 141 -6.88 5.07 -14.79
C CYS A 141 -7.41 4.68 -16.18
N MET A 142 -7.06 5.47 -17.20
CA MET A 142 -7.37 5.14 -18.60
C MET A 142 -6.32 4.23 -19.24
N THR A 143 -6.64 3.65 -20.40
CA THR A 143 -5.75 2.77 -21.18
C THR A 143 -5.64 3.21 -22.64
N ASP A 144 -5.81 4.50 -22.93
CA ASP A 144 -5.87 5.04 -24.29
C ASP A 144 -4.52 5.46 -24.87
N GLU A 145 -3.46 5.37 -24.08
CA GLU A 145 -2.08 5.72 -24.45
C GLU A 145 -1.91 7.20 -24.85
N VAL A 146 -2.90 8.04 -24.54
CA VAL A 146 -2.88 9.47 -24.83
C VAL A 146 -2.10 10.19 -23.74
N ARG A 147 -1.10 10.96 -24.17
CA ARG A 147 -0.29 11.77 -23.25
C ARG A 147 -1.06 13.00 -22.78
N ARG A 148 -1.00 13.25 -21.47
CA ARG A 148 -1.72 14.36 -20.82
C ARG A 148 -0.78 15.20 -19.97
N THR A 149 -1.18 16.46 -19.78
CA THR A 149 -0.55 17.36 -18.82
C THR A 149 -1.28 17.28 -17.50
N LEU A 150 -0.55 17.06 -16.41
CA LEU A 150 -1.09 17.05 -15.05
C LEU A 150 -1.58 18.45 -14.66
N ASP A 151 -2.74 18.53 -14.04
CA ASP A 151 -3.23 19.75 -13.42
C ASP A 151 -2.63 19.87 -12.01
N GLY A 152 -1.83 20.92 -11.78
CA GLY A 152 -1.23 21.20 -10.46
C GLY A 152 -2.20 21.80 -9.44
N HIS A 153 -3.42 22.16 -9.87
CA HIS A 153 -4.46 22.78 -9.03
C HIS A 153 -5.71 21.90 -8.99
N LEU A 154 -5.56 20.67 -8.48
CA LEU A 154 -6.64 19.68 -8.47
C LEU A 154 -7.86 20.17 -7.67
N LEU A 155 -9.00 20.24 -8.35
CA LEU A 155 -10.32 20.46 -7.79
C LEU A 155 -11.27 19.34 -8.27
N LEU A 156 -11.49 18.35 -7.41
CA LEU A 156 -12.27 17.15 -7.73
C LEU A 156 -13.73 17.25 -7.28
N ASP A 157 -14.64 16.65 -8.04
CA ASP A 157 -16.00 16.41 -7.58
C ASP A 157 -16.06 15.18 -6.67
N ARG A 158 -16.83 15.27 -5.58
CA ARG A 158 -17.15 14.08 -4.74
C ARG A 158 -17.65 12.92 -5.58
N ALA A 159 -18.49 13.20 -6.58
CA ALA A 159 -19.06 12.19 -7.46
C ALA A 159 -17.99 11.42 -8.27
N GLU A 160 -16.84 12.03 -8.59
CA GLU A 160 -15.73 11.33 -9.26
C GLU A 160 -15.06 10.33 -8.32
N ILE A 161 -14.82 10.75 -7.08
CA ILE A 161 -14.23 9.92 -6.02
C ILE A 161 -15.19 8.77 -5.66
N ASP A 162 -16.49 9.06 -5.53
CA ASP A 162 -17.50 8.04 -5.26
C ASP A 162 -17.60 7.01 -6.38
N ARG A 163 -17.43 7.43 -7.65
CA ARG A 163 -17.41 6.51 -8.80
C ARG A 163 -16.15 5.64 -8.76
N ALA A 164 -14.99 6.22 -8.45
CA ALA A 164 -13.74 5.48 -8.32
C ALA A 164 -13.81 4.40 -7.24
N GLU A 165 -14.25 4.75 -6.03
CA GLU A 165 -14.36 3.75 -4.95
C GLU A 165 -15.37 2.65 -5.31
N ARG A 166 -16.53 3.00 -5.88
CA ARG A 166 -17.51 1.99 -6.32
C ARG A 166 -16.94 1.04 -7.37
N MET A 167 -16.12 1.53 -8.30
CA MET A 167 -15.46 0.67 -9.28
C MET A 167 -14.50 -0.34 -8.65
N PHE A 168 -13.85 0.00 -7.52
CA PHE A 168 -13.05 -0.95 -6.75
C PHE A 168 -13.90 -1.89 -5.89
N PHE A 169 -14.86 -1.33 -5.14
CA PHE A 169 -15.55 -2.07 -4.10
C PHE A 169 -16.67 -2.96 -4.65
N ASP A 170 -17.39 -2.54 -5.70
CA ASP A 170 -18.52 -3.28 -6.24
C ASP A 170 -18.10 -4.41 -7.19
N GLU A 171 -16.78 -4.66 -7.35
CA GLU A 171 -16.30 -5.81 -8.10
C GLU A 171 -16.82 -7.13 -7.53
N VAL A 172 -17.10 -8.07 -8.43
CA VAL A 172 -17.64 -9.40 -8.08
C VAL A 172 -16.68 -10.51 -8.50
N PRO A 173 -16.66 -11.64 -7.76
CA PRO A 173 -15.86 -12.78 -8.14
C PRO A 173 -16.12 -13.20 -9.59
N PRO A 174 -15.08 -13.59 -10.34
CA PRO A 174 -13.71 -13.84 -9.87
C PRO A 174 -12.75 -12.65 -9.99
N ASN A 175 -13.21 -11.51 -10.52
CA ASN A 175 -12.38 -10.33 -10.81
C ASN A 175 -12.62 -9.25 -9.76
N ASP A 176 -12.52 -9.64 -8.49
CA ASP A 176 -12.77 -8.83 -7.30
C ASP A 176 -11.47 -8.54 -6.52
N GLY A 177 -10.36 -8.40 -7.25
CA GLY A 177 -9.05 -8.16 -6.66
C GLY A 177 -9.01 -6.89 -5.82
N HIS A 178 -9.61 -5.79 -6.32
CA HIS A 178 -9.60 -4.52 -5.61
C HIS A 178 -10.48 -4.57 -4.36
N ARG A 179 -11.67 -5.17 -4.47
CA ARG A 179 -12.57 -5.43 -3.33
C ARG A 179 -11.88 -6.28 -2.27
N LYS A 180 -11.20 -7.37 -2.66
CA LYS A 180 -10.44 -8.23 -1.73
C LYS A 180 -9.31 -7.47 -1.03
N ASN A 181 -8.62 -6.57 -1.74
CA ASN A 181 -7.58 -5.74 -1.15
C ASN A 181 -8.17 -4.77 -0.12
N ILE A 182 -9.22 -4.01 -0.46
CA ILE A 182 -9.95 -3.12 0.46
C ILE A 182 -10.40 -3.87 1.72
N LEU A 183 -10.84 -5.12 1.56
CA LEU A 183 -11.36 -5.96 2.64
C LEU A 183 -10.30 -6.82 3.33
N ARG A 184 -9.01 -6.63 3.03
CA ARG A 184 -7.95 -7.37 3.71
C ARG A 184 -7.87 -6.90 5.18
N PRO A 185 -8.11 -7.80 6.17
CA PRO A 185 -8.17 -7.39 7.58
C PRO A 185 -6.82 -6.91 8.14
N GLN A 186 -5.72 -7.25 7.48
CA GLN A 186 -4.36 -6.95 7.93
C GLN A 186 -3.96 -5.50 7.68
N HIS A 187 -4.61 -4.80 6.75
CA HIS A 187 -4.28 -3.40 6.49
C HIS A 187 -4.55 -2.53 7.70
N THR A 188 -3.57 -1.68 8.03
CA THR A 188 -3.67 -0.68 9.09
C THR A 188 -3.75 0.72 8.52
N HIS A 189 -3.14 0.95 7.35
CA HIS A 189 -3.08 2.24 6.71
C HIS A 189 -3.32 2.15 5.19
N VAL A 190 -3.55 3.31 4.58
CA VAL A 190 -3.63 3.48 3.13
C VAL A 190 -3.01 4.81 2.71
N GLY A 191 -2.14 4.78 1.71
CA GLY A 191 -1.69 5.96 0.96
C GLY A 191 -2.58 6.18 -0.26
N ILE A 192 -2.90 7.44 -0.60
CA ILE A 192 -3.85 7.74 -1.66
C ILE A 192 -3.24 8.74 -2.67
N GLY A 193 -3.05 8.28 -3.89
CA GLY A 193 -2.63 9.06 -5.05
C GLY A 193 -3.83 9.47 -5.90
N ILE A 194 -3.90 10.74 -6.29
CA ILE A 194 -4.96 11.24 -7.17
C ILE A 194 -4.33 12.20 -8.17
N ALA A 195 -4.47 11.90 -9.46
CA ALA A 195 -3.97 12.74 -10.54
C ALA A 195 -5.14 13.18 -11.43
N LEU A 196 -5.16 14.44 -11.88
CA LEU A 196 -6.18 14.98 -12.76
C LEU A 196 -5.51 15.68 -13.95
N PRO A 197 -5.98 15.49 -15.19
CA PRO A 197 -5.39 16.18 -16.33
C PRO A 197 -5.97 17.59 -16.45
N VAL A 198 -5.18 18.51 -17.03
CA VAL A 198 -5.68 19.82 -17.43
C VAL A 198 -6.85 19.64 -18.40
N ARG A 199 -7.96 20.31 -18.12
CA ARG A 199 -9.13 20.32 -19.01
C ARG A 199 -8.74 20.86 -20.39
N THR A 200 -9.09 20.12 -21.43
CA THR A 200 -9.01 20.60 -22.81
C THR A 200 -10.42 20.84 -23.37
N PRO A 201 -10.58 21.60 -24.47
CA PRO A 201 -11.88 21.76 -25.13
C PRO A 201 -12.46 20.45 -25.68
N THR A 202 -11.61 19.44 -25.89
CA THR A 202 -11.96 18.19 -26.59
C THR A 202 -12.08 16.98 -25.66
N GLU A 203 -11.62 17.09 -24.41
CA GLU A 203 -11.61 15.97 -23.46
C GLU A 203 -12.21 16.35 -22.12
N ILE A 204 -13.04 15.45 -21.57
CA ILE A 204 -13.50 15.54 -20.19
C ILE A 204 -12.34 15.08 -19.30
N PRO A 205 -11.89 15.89 -18.32
CA PRO A 205 -10.81 15.47 -17.44
C PRO A 205 -11.29 14.31 -16.57
N VAL A 206 -10.64 13.15 -16.70
CA VAL A 206 -10.91 11.96 -15.89
C VAL A 206 -9.72 11.75 -14.95
N PRO A 207 -9.94 11.72 -13.63
CA PRO A 207 -8.86 11.49 -12.67
C PRO A 207 -8.42 10.03 -12.64
N CYS A 208 -7.14 9.82 -12.31
CA CYS A 208 -6.58 8.52 -11.97
C CYS A 208 -6.40 8.41 -10.46
N PHE A 209 -6.66 7.23 -9.90
CA PHE A 209 -6.64 6.95 -8.47
C PHE A 209 -5.74 5.75 -8.17
N VAL A 210 -4.97 5.86 -7.11
CA VAL A 210 -4.15 4.77 -6.57
C VAL A 210 -4.36 4.69 -5.06
N GLN A 211 -4.63 3.49 -4.54
CA GLN A 211 -4.67 3.18 -3.11
C GLN A 211 -3.54 2.21 -2.80
N GLU A 212 -2.57 2.64 -1.99
CA GLU A 212 -1.45 1.82 -1.51
C GLU A 212 -1.73 1.41 -0.07
N PHE A 213 -2.30 0.22 0.16
CA PHE A 213 -2.60 -0.26 1.50
C PHE A 213 -1.36 -0.84 2.17
N THR A 214 -1.07 -0.39 3.39
CA THR A 214 0.13 -0.78 4.14
C THR A 214 -0.18 -1.48 5.46
N ASP A 215 0.74 -2.38 5.83
CA ASP A 215 0.63 -3.30 6.97
C ASP A 215 1.64 -2.92 8.08
N HIS A 216 1.34 -1.88 8.87
CA HIS A 216 2.25 -1.40 9.92
C HIS A 216 2.30 -2.38 11.11
N TYR A 217 3.31 -3.27 11.12
CA TYR A 217 3.50 -4.32 12.13
C TYR A 217 4.92 -4.40 12.70
N ALA A 218 5.83 -3.56 12.25
CA ALA A 218 7.18 -3.48 12.80
C ALA A 218 7.82 -2.13 12.53
N THR A 219 8.82 -1.79 13.34
CA THR A 219 9.80 -0.76 13.01
C THR A 219 11.11 -1.43 12.59
N TYR A 220 11.88 -0.77 11.74
CA TYR A 220 13.06 -1.34 11.11
C TYR A 220 14.26 -0.43 11.30
N GLU A 221 15.44 -1.02 11.50
CA GLU A 221 16.67 -0.25 11.38
C GLU A 221 16.90 0.14 9.91
N PRO A 222 17.54 1.30 9.64
CA PRO A 222 17.77 1.77 8.28
C PRO A 222 18.52 0.73 7.44
N LEU A 223 18.10 0.61 6.18
CA LEU A 223 18.77 -0.22 5.18
C LEU A 223 19.29 0.69 4.08
N SER A 224 20.55 0.51 3.70
CA SER A 224 21.17 1.29 2.63
C SER A 224 20.43 1.07 1.31
N LYS A 225 20.21 2.16 0.55
CA LYS A 225 19.57 2.10 -0.78
C LYS A 225 20.42 1.37 -1.81
N THR A 226 21.75 1.42 -1.63
CA THR A 226 22.73 0.76 -2.48
C THR A 226 23.67 -0.11 -1.66
N ALA A 227 24.22 -1.15 -2.28
CA ALA A 227 25.21 -2.02 -1.68
C ALA A 227 26.15 -2.60 -2.76
N ALA A 228 27.38 -2.96 -2.37
CA ALA A 228 28.28 -3.71 -3.22
C ALA A 228 27.89 -5.20 -3.26
N PRO A 229 28.32 -5.96 -4.29
CA PRO A 229 28.07 -7.40 -4.34
C PRO A 229 28.70 -8.09 -3.14
N ARG A 230 28.00 -9.07 -2.57
CA ARG A 230 28.42 -9.79 -1.34
C ARG A 230 28.56 -8.93 -0.08
N GLN A 231 28.15 -7.66 -0.12
CA GLN A 231 28.17 -6.82 1.07
C GLN A 231 27.27 -7.42 2.16
N LEU A 232 27.76 -7.41 3.40
CA LEU A 232 26.95 -7.75 4.56
C LEU A 232 25.98 -6.62 4.85
N VAL A 233 24.68 -6.94 4.91
CA VAL A 233 23.63 -6.02 5.36
C VAL A 233 23.19 -6.38 6.76
N HIS A 234 23.10 -5.37 7.63
CA HIS A 234 22.52 -5.51 8.95
C HIS A 234 21.01 -5.38 8.85
N LEU A 235 20.28 -6.43 9.20
CA LEU A 235 18.83 -6.43 9.24
C LEU A 235 18.36 -6.50 10.69
N ALA A 236 17.59 -5.51 11.10
CA ALA A 236 16.95 -5.49 12.40
C ALA A 236 15.52 -4.95 12.30
N ALA A 237 14.61 -5.59 13.05
CA ALA A 237 13.21 -5.21 13.14
C ALA A 237 12.70 -5.39 14.57
N THR A 238 11.86 -4.47 15.05
CA THR A 238 11.09 -4.61 16.29
C THR A 238 9.62 -4.70 15.96
N LEU A 239 9.02 -5.86 16.22
CA LEU A 239 7.65 -6.15 15.84
C LEU A 239 6.65 -5.59 16.86
N ASP A 240 5.46 -5.25 16.36
CA ASP A 240 4.29 -5.01 17.18
C ASP A 240 4.01 -6.25 18.07
N PRO A 241 3.66 -6.10 19.37
CA PRO A 241 3.40 -7.21 20.27
C PRO A 241 2.29 -8.18 19.81
N ARG A 242 1.43 -7.76 18.89
CA ARG A 242 0.42 -8.62 18.24
C ARG A 242 1.03 -9.61 17.25
N MET A 243 2.33 -9.52 16.97
CA MET A 243 3.05 -10.35 16.03
C MET A 243 4.16 -11.15 16.71
N THR A 244 4.32 -12.40 16.29
CA THR A 244 5.45 -13.25 16.64
C THR A 244 6.54 -13.12 15.57
N PRO A 245 7.79 -12.86 15.99
CA PRO A 245 8.98 -12.96 15.14
C PRO A 245 9.01 -14.19 14.23
N GLY A 246 9.22 -13.95 12.95
CA GLY A 246 9.57 -14.96 11.97
C GLY A 246 11.01 -14.79 11.53
N GLY A 247 11.20 -14.31 10.32
CA GLY A 247 12.51 -14.29 9.69
C GLY A 247 12.65 -13.23 8.63
N PHE A 248 13.75 -13.29 7.89
CA PHE A 248 14.01 -12.44 6.74
C PHE A 248 14.16 -13.29 5.48
N GLY A 249 13.69 -12.82 4.34
CA GLY A 249 13.91 -13.47 3.06
C GLY A 249 14.63 -12.53 2.10
N ILE A 250 15.54 -13.08 1.30
CA ILE A 250 16.21 -12.35 0.23
C ILE A 250 15.78 -12.91 -1.12
N ALA A 251 15.25 -12.05 -1.98
CA ALA A 251 15.05 -12.28 -3.40
C ALA A 251 15.94 -11.34 -4.22
N ARG A 252 16.13 -11.65 -5.50
CA ARG A 252 16.83 -10.80 -6.47
C ARG A 252 16.03 -10.74 -7.76
N VAL A 253 15.79 -9.53 -8.23
CA VAL A 253 15.22 -9.27 -9.56
C VAL A 253 16.17 -8.42 -10.38
N ASP A 254 15.96 -8.41 -11.68
CA ASP A 254 16.65 -7.47 -12.55
C ASP A 254 16.25 -6.03 -12.19
N LEU A 255 17.17 -5.09 -12.43
CA LEU A 255 16.86 -3.67 -12.28
C LEU A 255 15.68 -3.30 -13.18
N PRO A 256 14.75 -2.47 -12.69
CA PRO A 256 13.60 -2.03 -13.47
C PRO A 256 14.08 -1.30 -14.73
N LYS A 257 13.39 -1.57 -15.84
CA LYS A 257 13.68 -1.00 -17.16
C LYS A 257 12.45 -0.25 -17.64
N PRO A 258 12.61 0.84 -18.40
CA PRO A 258 11.47 1.57 -18.95
C PRO A 258 10.55 0.67 -19.78
N LEU A 259 9.23 0.87 -19.62
CA LEU A 259 8.20 0.11 -20.31
C LEU A 259 7.26 1.06 -21.07
N PRO A 260 6.92 0.77 -22.34
CA PRO A 260 5.97 1.58 -23.09
C PRO A 260 4.52 1.33 -22.60
N PRO A 261 3.62 2.32 -22.69
CA PRO A 261 2.20 2.18 -22.33
C PRO A 261 1.49 0.97 -22.95
N THR A 262 1.82 0.65 -24.21
CA THR A 262 1.30 -0.52 -24.93
C THR A 262 1.60 -1.84 -24.23
N GLU A 263 2.75 -1.95 -23.58
CA GLU A 263 3.14 -3.12 -22.82
C GLU A 263 2.51 -3.09 -21.41
N LEU A 264 2.50 -1.92 -20.76
CA LEU A 264 1.90 -1.73 -19.44
C LEU A 264 0.42 -2.15 -19.43
N ASN A 265 -0.36 -1.72 -20.43
CA ASN A 265 -1.78 -2.07 -20.57
C ASN A 265 -2.03 -3.58 -20.76
N ARG A 266 -1.01 -4.37 -21.12
CA ARG A 266 -1.12 -5.83 -21.30
C ARG A 266 -0.70 -6.60 -20.03
N ARG A 267 0.06 -5.97 -19.13
CA ARG A 267 0.53 -6.59 -17.90
C ARG A 267 -0.57 -6.51 -16.84
N ARG A 268 -1.13 -7.66 -16.45
CA ARG A 268 -2.24 -7.72 -15.49
C ARG A 268 -1.80 -7.89 -14.04
N SER A 269 -0.82 -8.74 -13.78
CA SER A 269 -0.44 -9.14 -12.42
C SER A 269 1.06 -9.27 -12.28
N TYR A 270 1.65 -8.67 -11.25
CA TYR A 270 3.06 -8.84 -10.94
C TYR A 270 3.20 -9.84 -9.78
N PRO A 271 4.13 -10.80 -9.86
CA PRO A 271 4.46 -11.62 -8.70
C PRO A 271 5.41 -10.84 -7.79
N VAL A 272 5.19 -10.91 -6.48
CA VAL A 272 6.28 -10.64 -5.52
C VAL A 272 7.23 -11.84 -5.60
N PRO A 273 8.49 -11.65 -6.01
CA PRO A 273 9.48 -12.71 -6.13
C PRO A 273 9.61 -13.52 -4.83
N ALA A 274 9.55 -14.85 -4.97
CA ALA A 274 9.84 -15.72 -3.83
C ALA A 274 11.32 -15.56 -3.43
N PRO A 275 11.64 -15.41 -2.14
CA PRO A 275 13.01 -15.40 -1.68
C PRO A 275 13.76 -16.66 -2.13
N TYR A 276 14.93 -16.49 -2.73
CA TYR A 276 15.82 -17.61 -3.02
C TYR A 276 16.38 -18.20 -1.71
N GLN A 277 16.41 -17.39 -0.65
CA GLN A 277 16.80 -17.82 0.69
C GLN A 277 15.95 -17.13 1.75
N ASN A 278 15.35 -17.94 2.63
CA ASN A 278 14.74 -17.47 3.87
C ASN A 278 15.66 -17.79 5.07
N TYR A 279 15.73 -16.88 6.02
CA TYR A 279 16.52 -16.97 7.24
C TYR A 279 15.58 -16.93 8.43
N TRP A 280 15.63 -17.97 9.26
CA TRP A 280 14.66 -18.19 10.33
C TRP A 280 15.34 -18.24 11.71
N PRO A 281 14.58 -18.19 12.81
CA PRO A 281 15.10 -18.35 14.16
C PRO A 281 15.55 -19.79 14.44
N ALA A 282 16.13 -20.00 15.63
CA ALA A 282 16.49 -21.33 16.10
C ALA A 282 15.29 -22.30 16.05
N GLY A 283 15.54 -23.54 15.65
CA GLY A 283 14.51 -24.58 15.45
C GLY A 283 14.14 -24.82 13.98
N PHE A 284 14.52 -23.92 13.07
CA PHE A 284 14.39 -24.10 11.63
C PHE A 284 15.72 -24.47 10.98
N LYS A 285 15.66 -25.16 9.83
CA LYS A 285 16.84 -25.37 8.98
C LYS A 285 17.13 -24.10 8.19
N THR A 286 18.16 -23.36 8.59
CA THR A 286 18.58 -22.09 7.99
C THR A 286 20.11 -21.99 7.96
N PRO A 287 20.72 -21.39 6.92
CA PRO A 287 22.18 -21.23 6.86
C PRO A 287 22.72 -20.23 7.89
N VAL A 288 21.95 -19.18 8.18
CA VAL A 288 22.25 -18.20 9.23
C VAL A 288 21.00 -18.07 10.11
N VAL A 289 21.20 -18.17 11.43
CA VAL A 289 20.11 -18.11 12.41
C VAL A 289 19.78 -16.66 12.70
N VAL A 290 18.51 -16.29 12.56
CA VAL A 290 18.01 -14.97 12.99
C VAL A 290 17.96 -14.93 14.51
N GLN A 291 18.62 -13.94 15.10
CA GLN A 291 18.59 -13.72 16.54
C GLN A 291 17.26 -13.08 16.91
N VAL A 292 16.55 -13.71 17.85
CA VAL A 292 15.25 -13.22 18.34
C VAL A 292 15.35 -12.96 19.84
N SER A 293 14.94 -11.77 20.27
CA SER A 293 14.82 -11.39 21.68
C SER A 293 13.53 -10.61 21.87
N GLY A 294 12.56 -11.20 22.58
CA GLY A 294 11.22 -10.63 22.68
C GLY A 294 10.57 -10.48 21.30
N THR A 295 10.18 -9.25 20.94
CA THR A 295 9.63 -8.90 19.62
C THR A 295 10.69 -8.43 18.62
N THR A 296 11.97 -8.41 19.00
CA THR A 296 13.05 -7.94 18.13
C THR A 296 13.72 -9.10 17.38
N MET A 297 13.99 -8.90 16.09
CA MET A 297 14.75 -9.80 15.23
C MET A 297 15.99 -9.09 14.70
N ARG A 298 17.14 -9.77 14.68
CA ARG A 298 18.38 -9.26 14.08
C ARG A 298 19.16 -10.34 13.33
N VAL A 299 19.80 -9.98 12.23
CA VAL A 299 20.72 -10.84 11.49
C VAL A 299 21.63 -10.03 10.56
N ASP A 300 22.88 -10.47 10.40
CA ASP A 300 23.78 -9.96 9.35
C ASP A 300 23.81 -10.96 8.20
N LEU A 301 23.48 -10.51 6.99
CA LEU A 301 23.35 -11.37 5.82
C LEU A 301 24.19 -10.86 4.65
N PRO A 302 24.92 -11.72 3.94
CA PRO A 302 25.52 -11.33 2.68
C PRO A 302 24.43 -11.21 1.62
N LEU A 303 24.45 -10.10 0.88
CA LEU A 303 23.74 -10.03 -0.40
C LEU A 303 24.38 -11.00 -1.42
N GLY A 304 23.69 -11.28 -2.50
CA GLY A 304 24.26 -12.06 -3.59
C GLY A 304 25.39 -11.33 -4.32
N ASP A 305 26.02 -12.04 -5.23
CA ASP A 305 27.15 -11.58 -6.06
C ASP A 305 26.72 -10.92 -7.38
N GLU A 306 25.48 -11.16 -7.82
CA GLU A 306 24.96 -10.58 -9.05
C GLU A 306 24.45 -9.15 -8.84
N PRO A 307 24.73 -8.20 -9.75
CA PRO A 307 24.05 -6.91 -9.76
C PRO A 307 22.55 -7.08 -9.96
N GLY A 308 21.75 -6.21 -9.35
CA GLY A 308 20.29 -6.31 -9.43
C GLY A 308 19.60 -5.52 -8.34
N LEU A 309 18.28 -5.68 -8.27
CA LEU A 309 17.49 -5.18 -7.15
C LEU A 309 17.23 -6.35 -6.20
N TYR A 310 17.77 -6.24 -4.98
CA TYR A 310 17.55 -7.21 -3.92
C TYR A 310 16.34 -6.80 -3.12
N GLU A 311 15.46 -7.76 -2.88
CA GLU A 311 14.24 -7.59 -2.12
C GLU A 311 14.39 -8.30 -0.77
N ILE A 312 14.32 -7.51 0.30
CA ILE A 312 14.47 -7.93 1.67
C ILE A 312 13.09 -7.97 2.32
N SER A 313 12.54 -9.17 2.40
CA SER A 313 11.24 -9.44 3.03
C SER A 313 11.41 -9.71 4.51
N THR A 314 10.47 -9.21 5.32
CA THR A 314 10.35 -9.52 6.75
C THR A 314 9.09 -10.31 6.98
N TRP A 315 9.22 -11.43 7.69
CA TRP A 315 8.15 -12.40 7.92
C TRP A 315 7.77 -12.45 9.39
N ALA A 316 6.47 -12.47 9.66
CA ALA A 316 5.93 -12.62 11.01
C ALA A 316 4.58 -13.35 10.94
N LYS A 317 4.08 -13.81 12.09
CA LYS A 317 2.73 -14.39 12.21
C LYS A 317 1.98 -13.77 13.38
N PRO A 318 0.64 -13.85 13.44
CA PRO A 318 -0.11 -13.38 14.60
C PRO A 318 0.34 -14.05 15.92
N ALA A 319 0.43 -13.26 16.98
CA ALA A 319 0.82 -13.74 18.31
C ALA A 319 -0.20 -14.66 18.98
N SER A 320 -1.44 -14.69 18.48
CA SER A 320 -2.49 -15.63 18.92
C SER A 320 -2.17 -17.10 18.62
N GLY A 321 -1.05 -17.42 17.97
CA GLY A 321 -0.61 -18.79 17.68
C GLY A 321 -1.31 -19.44 16.48
N ALA A 322 -2.50 -18.94 16.10
CA ALA A 322 -3.18 -19.29 14.86
C ALA A 322 -2.64 -18.49 13.67
N GLY A 323 -2.28 -19.17 12.58
CA GLY A 323 -1.90 -18.56 11.30
C GLY A 323 -0.49 -18.89 10.83
N GLU A 324 -0.27 -18.68 9.54
CA GLU A 324 1.01 -18.89 8.87
C GLU A 324 1.89 -17.64 8.93
N TYR A 325 3.20 -17.82 8.73
CA TYR A 325 4.09 -16.70 8.50
C TYR A 325 3.69 -15.98 7.22
N ARG A 326 3.62 -14.65 7.31
CA ARG A 326 3.36 -13.78 6.17
C ARG A 326 4.39 -12.67 6.11
N MET A 327 4.58 -12.14 4.92
CA MET A 327 5.36 -10.93 4.72
C MET A 327 4.64 -9.74 5.36
N ILE A 328 5.35 -9.00 6.20
CA ILE A 328 4.87 -7.77 6.85
C ILE A 328 5.67 -6.54 6.43
N GLY A 329 6.83 -6.73 5.80
CA GLY A 329 7.68 -5.68 5.27
C GLY A 329 8.41 -6.17 4.03
N LEU A 330 8.59 -5.30 3.05
CA LEU A 330 9.47 -5.52 1.91
C LEU A 330 10.25 -4.24 1.65
N ARG A 331 11.57 -4.35 1.64
CA ARG A 331 12.49 -3.24 1.32
C ARG A 331 13.45 -3.65 0.23
N THR A 332 13.76 -2.74 -0.68
CA THR A 332 14.68 -2.99 -1.78
C THR A 332 16.06 -2.38 -1.55
N VAL A 333 17.10 -3.05 -2.06
CA VAL A 333 18.48 -2.58 -2.09
C VAL A 333 19.03 -2.78 -3.49
N ARG A 334 19.58 -1.72 -4.08
CA ARG A 334 20.22 -1.80 -5.39
C ARG A 334 21.67 -2.29 -5.23
N VAL A 335 22.01 -3.41 -5.86
CA VAL A 335 23.38 -3.91 -5.91
C VAL A 335 24.00 -3.56 -7.25
N GLU A 336 25.08 -2.79 -7.21
CA GLU A 336 25.85 -2.32 -8.37
C GLU A 336 27.29 -2.82 -8.26
N ARG A 337 27.99 -2.95 -9.39
CA ARG A 337 29.41 -3.36 -9.39
C ARG A 337 30.32 -2.19 -9.04
#